data_AF-A0A1J6XXC1-F1
#
_entry.id   AF-A0A1J6XXC1-F1
#
_cell.length_a   1.000
_cell.length_b   1.000
_cell.length_c   1.000
_cell.angle_alpha   90.00
_cell.angle_beta   90.00
_cell.angle_gamma   90.00
#
_symmetry.space_group_name_H-M   'P 1'
#
loop_
_entity.id
_entity.type
_entity.pdbx_description
1 polymer ?
#
loop_
_entity_poly.entity_id
_entity_poly.type
_entity_poly.pdbx_seq_one_letter_code
_entity_poly.pdbx_strand_id
1 'polypeptide(L)'
;MITHDKIGTDEDLAREVLIVARDIAPCISSLVDGSEEQKDALAVLRRVYRDIAARGSHFIKGQRIGPAAVDYADIKSAFDGQPSRALRSLCSAAPAGGTPRGSFPLERPIAKIWRESY
;
A
#
# COMPACT_ATOMS: atom_id res chain seq x y z
N MET A 1 17.10 -0.45 9.96
CA MET A 1 16.68 -1.26 8.82
C MET A 1 15.85 -2.46 9.27
N ILE A 2 14.65 -2.62 8.68
CA ILE A 2 13.79 -3.78 8.90
C ILE A 2 14.32 -4.96 8.09
N THR A 3 14.69 -6.04 8.77
CA THR A 3 15.17 -7.30 8.19
C THR A 3 14.12 -8.41 8.35
N HIS A 4 14.21 -9.45 7.52
CA HIS A 4 13.27 -10.59 7.51
C HIS A 4 13.21 -11.32 8.88
N ASP A 5 14.35 -11.41 9.57
CA ASP A 5 14.49 -11.99 10.91
C ASP A 5 13.55 -11.36 11.97
N LYS A 6 13.21 -10.07 11.81
CA LYS A 6 12.33 -9.38 12.76
C LYS A 6 10.83 -9.68 12.55
N ILE A 7 10.47 -10.34 11.44
CA ILE A 7 9.08 -10.52 10.99
C ILE A 7 8.59 -11.93 11.29
N GLY A 8 9.40 -12.95 10.99
CA GLY A 8 8.96 -14.35 11.05
C GLY A 8 10.10 -15.35 11.01
N THR A 9 9.75 -16.60 11.27
CA THR A 9 10.68 -17.75 11.30
C THR A 9 10.97 -18.33 9.91
N ASP A 10 10.03 -18.18 8.98
CA ASP A 10 10.17 -18.61 7.59
C ASP A 10 10.79 -17.46 6.78
N GLU A 11 12.00 -17.69 6.28
CA GLU A 11 12.78 -16.68 5.57
C GLU A 11 12.14 -16.30 4.23
N ASP A 12 11.66 -17.27 3.47
CA ASP A 12 11.09 -17.04 2.14
C ASP A 12 9.79 -16.24 2.26
N LEU A 13 8.89 -16.65 3.15
CA LEU A 13 7.63 -15.94 3.39
C LEU A 13 7.87 -14.52 3.93
N ALA A 14 8.81 -14.36 4.87
CA ALA A 14 9.14 -13.04 5.42
C ALA A 14 9.73 -12.11 4.35
N ARG A 15 10.51 -12.64 3.40
CA ARG A 15 11.06 -11.88 2.27
C ARG A 15 9.97 -11.47 1.28
N GLU A 16 9.04 -12.35 0.93
CA GLU A 16 7.93 -12.02 0.05
C GLU A 16 7.02 -10.94 0.64
N VAL A 17 6.67 -11.06 1.92
CA VAL A 17 5.92 -10.04 2.68
C VAL A 17 6.66 -8.70 2.65
N LEU A 18 7.99 -8.69 2.81
CA LEU A 18 8.80 -7.48 2.72
C LEU A 18 8.79 -6.84 1.33
N ILE A 19 8.85 -7.65 0.27
CA ILE A 19 8.80 -7.15 -1.11
C ILE A 19 7.48 -6.42 -1.36
N VAL A 20 6.35 -7.03 -0.98
CA VAL A 20 5.02 -6.43 -1.13
C VAL A 20 4.87 -5.18 -0.23
N ALA A 21 5.38 -5.23 0.99
CA ALA A 21 5.35 -4.08 1.88
C ALA A 21 6.13 -2.88 1.32
N ARG A 22 7.28 -3.12 0.67
CA ARG A 22 8.09 -2.06 0.02
C ARG A 22 7.38 -1.42 -1.17
N ASP A 23 6.63 -2.21 -1.94
CA ASP A 23 5.79 -1.70 -3.04
C ASP A 23 4.71 -0.74 -2.50
N ILE A 24 4.04 -1.11 -1.41
CA ILE A 24 2.98 -0.29 -0.79
C ILE A 24 3.54 0.95 -0.09
N ALA A 25 4.70 0.81 0.56
CA ALA A 25 5.23 1.77 1.51
C ALA A 25 6.78 1.80 1.41
N PRO A 26 7.36 2.52 0.43
CA PRO A 26 8.81 2.51 0.21
C PRO A 26 9.59 3.16 1.36
N CYS A 27 8.95 3.97 2.20
CA CYS A 27 9.60 4.62 3.33
C CYS A 27 10.06 3.64 4.43
N ILE A 28 9.52 2.42 4.48
CA ILE A 28 9.80 1.46 5.56
C ILE A 28 11.27 1.02 5.61
N SER A 29 12.00 1.09 4.48
CA SER A 29 13.44 0.83 4.44
C SER A 29 14.27 1.96 5.02
N SER A 30 13.72 3.18 5.04
CA SER A 30 14.40 4.40 5.47
C SER A 30 14.06 4.79 6.92
N LEU A 31 13.20 4.01 7.61
CA LEU A 31 12.88 4.23 9.02
C LEU A 31 14.10 4.00 9.92
N VAL A 32 14.28 4.90 10.89
CA VAL A 32 15.36 4.85 11.88
C VAL A 32 15.20 3.64 12.78
N ASP A 33 16.29 2.93 13.07
CA ASP A 33 16.27 1.80 14.01
C ASP A 33 15.91 2.25 15.42
N GLY A 34 14.92 1.60 16.01
CA GLY A 34 14.44 1.88 17.36
C GLY A 34 13.35 2.95 17.45
N SER A 35 12.98 3.60 16.34
CA SER A 35 11.86 4.55 16.29
C SER A 35 10.52 3.86 16.58
N GLU A 36 9.56 4.62 17.12
CA GLU A 36 8.20 4.13 17.33
C GLU A 36 7.54 3.77 15.99
N GLU A 37 7.79 4.52 14.92
CA GLU A 37 7.27 4.20 13.59
C GLU A 37 7.80 2.86 13.06
N GLN A 38 9.06 2.51 13.37
CA GLN A 38 9.59 1.19 13.04
C GLN A 38 8.88 0.08 13.80
N LYS A 39 8.57 0.28 15.08
CA LYS A 39 7.86 -0.71 15.90
C LYS A 39 6.43 -0.90 15.41
N ASP A 40 5.76 0.18 15.02
CA ASP A 40 4.42 0.14 14.44
C ASP A 40 4.42 -0.60 13.10
N ALA A 41 5.38 -0.30 12.22
CA ALA A 41 5.55 -1.01 10.96
C ALA A 41 5.78 -2.52 11.20
N LEU A 42 6.65 -2.87 12.15
CA LEU A 42 6.91 -4.27 12.51
C LEU A 42 5.66 -4.96 13.07
N ALA A 43 4.84 -4.27 13.86
CA ALA A 43 3.60 -4.83 14.39
C ALA A 43 2.60 -5.17 13.28
N VAL A 44 2.45 -4.27 12.29
CA VAL A 44 1.59 -4.52 11.12
C VAL A 44 2.13 -5.69 10.30
N LEU A 45 3.44 -5.71 10.00
CA LEU A 45 4.06 -6.78 9.22
C LEU A 45 3.98 -8.15 9.91
N ARG A 46 4.19 -8.22 11.23
CA ARG A 46 4.03 -9.45 12.01
C ARG A 46 2.59 -9.96 12.00
N ARG A 47 1.61 -9.06 12.07
CA ARG A 47 0.20 -9.42 11.97
C ARG A 47 -0.12 -10.04 10.61
N VAL A 48 0.36 -9.42 9.52
CA VAL A 48 0.18 -9.94 8.16
C VAL A 48 0.87 -11.29 7.98
N TYR A 49 2.13 -11.41 8.44
CA TYR A 49 2.86 -12.67 8.40
C TYR A 49 2.12 -13.80 9.14
N ARG A 50 1.62 -13.53 10.35
CA ARG A 50 0.84 -14.51 11.12
C ARG A 50 -0.47 -14.90 10.43
N ASP A 51 -1.13 -13.95 9.80
CA ASP A 51 -2.38 -14.20 9.08
C ASP A 51 -2.14 -15.10 7.85
N ILE A 52 -1.08 -14.84 7.08
CA ILE A 52 -0.68 -15.70 5.95
C ILE A 52 -0.26 -17.08 6.44
N ALA A 53 0.59 -17.16 7.47
CA ALA A 53 1.04 -18.42 8.04
C ALA A 53 -0.12 -19.25 8.60
N ALA A 54 -1.13 -18.61 9.20
CA ALA A 54 -2.32 -19.30 9.72
C ALA A 54 -3.25 -19.82 8.62
N ARG A 55 -3.30 -19.15 7.46
CA ARG A 55 -4.08 -19.60 6.30
C ARG A 55 -3.45 -20.80 5.58
N GLY A 56 -2.15 -21.00 5.73
CA GLY A 56 -1.41 -22.14 5.18
C GLY A 56 -1.25 -22.09 3.65
N SER A 57 -0.47 -23.03 3.10
CA SER A 57 -0.10 -23.14 1.68
C SER A 57 -1.26 -23.50 0.73
N HIS A 58 -2.42 -23.84 1.28
CA HIS A 58 -3.64 -24.10 0.51
C HIS A 58 -4.50 -22.84 0.45
N PHE A 59 -4.01 -21.84 -0.28
CA PHE A 59 -4.84 -20.71 -0.65
C PHE A 59 -6.12 -21.23 -1.33
N ILE A 60 -7.28 -20.91 -0.76
CA ILE A 60 -8.55 -21.12 -1.44
C ILE A 60 -8.52 -20.20 -2.67
N LYS A 61 -8.27 -20.80 -3.84
CA LYS A 61 -8.05 -20.09 -5.11
C LYS A 61 -9.16 -19.09 -5.43
N GLY A 62 -10.37 -19.31 -4.91
CA GLY A 62 -11.29 -18.21 -4.71
C GLY A 62 -12.56 -18.63 -3.98
N GLN A 63 -13.14 -17.70 -3.25
CA GLN A 63 -14.48 -17.84 -2.69
C GLN A 63 -15.42 -16.92 -3.48
N ARG A 64 -16.50 -17.50 -4.01
CA ARG A 64 -17.53 -16.77 -4.75
C ARG A 64 -18.82 -16.75 -3.96
N ILE A 65 -19.32 -15.56 -3.64
CA ILE A 65 -20.64 -15.36 -3.03
C ILE A 65 -21.45 -14.53 -4.03
N GLY A 66 -22.26 -15.22 -4.85
CA GLY A 66 -23.01 -14.58 -5.94
C GLY A 66 -22.10 -14.00 -7.04
N PRO A 67 -22.27 -12.73 -7.46
CA PRO A 67 -21.40 -12.12 -8.46
C PRO A 67 -20.01 -11.74 -7.92
N ALA A 68 -19.82 -11.68 -6.60
CA ALA A 68 -18.54 -11.33 -5.99
C ALA A 68 -17.61 -12.55 -5.94
N ALA A 69 -16.40 -12.40 -6.48
CA ALA A 69 -15.32 -13.38 -6.38
C ALA A 69 -14.15 -12.76 -5.63
N VAL A 70 -13.58 -13.48 -4.67
CA VAL A 70 -12.36 -13.09 -3.96
C VAL A 70 -11.31 -14.15 -4.24
N ASP A 71 -10.21 -13.74 -4.87
CA ASP A 71 -9.03 -14.58 -5.06
C ASP A 71 -8.10 -14.37 -3.85
N TYR A 72 -7.79 -15.47 -3.16
CA TYR A 72 -6.93 -15.44 -1.98
C TYR A 72 -5.52 -15.92 -2.26
N ALA A 73 -5.17 -16.27 -3.51
CA ALA A 73 -3.90 -16.92 -3.83
C ALA A 73 -2.67 -16.00 -3.78
N ASP A 74 -2.88 -14.68 -3.71
CA ASP A 74 -1.80 -13.70 -3.77
C ASP A 74 -1.53 -13.06 -2.40
N ILE A 75 -0.25 -12.97 -2.03
CA ILE A 75 0.23 -12.34 -0.78
C ILE A 75 -0.28 -10.90 -0.67
N LYS A 76 -0.49 -10.19 -1.79
CA LYS A 76 -1.09 -8.85 -1.78
C LYS A 76 -2.50 -8.84 -1.21
N SER A 77 -3.26 -9.93 -1.34
CA SER A 77 -4.59 -10.06 -0.74
C SER A 77 -4.54 -9.95 0.79
N ALA A 78 -3.47 -10.44 1.43
CA ALA A 78 -3.27 -10.31 2.87
C ALA A 78 -2.95 -8.87 3.31
N PHE A 79 -2.53 -8.01 2.38
CA PHE A 79 -2.31 -6.58 2.63
C PHE A 79 -3.56 -5.72 2.36
N ASP A 80 -4.61 -6.29 1.78
CA ASP A 80 -5.80 -5.54 1.40
C ASP A 80 -6.53 -4.97 2.64
N GLY A 81 -7.11 -3.78 2.50
CA GLY A 81 -7.83 -3.09 3.56
C GLY A 81 -6.95 -2.39 4.60
N GLN A 82 -6.99 -2.84 5.85
CA GLN A 82 -6.36 -2.14 6.98
C GLN A 82 -4.81 -2.13 6.93
N PRO A 83 -4.11 -3.24 6.60
CA PRO A 83 -2.65 -3.26 6.64
C PRO A 83 -2.01 -2.31 5.62
N SER A 84 -2.51 -2.28 4.38
CA SER A 84 -2.03 -1.34 3.37
C SER A 84 -2.27 0.12 3.74
N ARG A 85 -3.43 0.45 4.33
CA ARG A 85 -3.72 1.81 4.80
C ARG A 85 -2.78 2.23 5.94
N ALA A 86 -2.54 1.33 6.91
CA ALA A 86 -1.64 1.59 8.02
C ALA A 86 -0.18 1.80 7.56
N LEU A 87 0.31 0.96 6.63
CA LEU A 87 1.65 1.13 6.07
C LEU A 87 1.79 2.44 5.27
N ARG A 88 0.76 2.80 4.48
CA ARG A 88 0.75 4.08 3.76
C ARG A 88 0.69 5.28 4.69
N SER A 89 -0.07 5.21 5.80
CA SER A 89 -0.13 6.34 6.74
C SER A 89 1.23 6.62 7.37
N LEU A 90 2.02 5.58 7.67
CA LEU A 90 3.39 5.71 8.17
C LEU A 90 4.29 6.45 7.16
N CYS A 91 4.09 6.21 5.85
CA CYS A 91 4.84 6.93 4.82
C CYS A 91 4.29 8.32 4.49
N SER A 92 2.99 8.57 4.68
CA SER A 92 2.38 9.88 4.41
C SER A 92 2.77 10.96 5.43
N ALA A 93 3.38 10.56 6.56
CA ALA A 93 4.01 11.47 7.50
C ALA A 93 5.29 12.12 6.94
N ALA A 94 5.84 11.61 5.82
CA ALA A 94 6.90 12.30 5.08
C ALA A 94 6.31 13.57 4.43
N PRO A 95 6.98 14.73 4.54
CA PRO A 95 6.39 16.03 4.25
C PRO A 95 5.84 16.07 2.84
N ALA A 96 4.59 16.52 2.72
CA ALA A 96 3.90 16.75 1.46
C ALA A 96 4.78 17.64 0.54
N GLY A 97 5.54 17.00 -0.34
CA GLY A 97 6.26 17.68 -1.40
C GLY A 97 5.24 18.23 -2.38
N GLY A 98 4.81 19.47 -2.13
CA GLY A 98 4.03 20.33 -3.03
C GLY A 98 2.74 19.72 -3.58
N THR A 99 1.59 20.27 -3.18
CA THR A 99 0.35 20.05 -3.94
C THR A 99 0.59 20.31 -5.43
N PRO A 100 0.06 19.49 -6.36
CA PRO A 100 0.24 19.71 -7.78
C PRO A 100 -0.20 21.14 -8.12
N ARG A 101 0.76 21.97 -8.50
CA ARG A 101 0.50 23.36 -8.87
C ARG A 101 -0.06 23.34 -10.28
N GLY A 102 -1.38 23.13 -10.37
CA GLY A 102 -2.10 23.25 -11.63
C GLY A 102 -1.82 24.64 -12.21
N SER A 103 -1.15 24.69 -13.35
CA SER A 103 -0.97 25.93 -14.10
C SER A 103 -2.19 26.13 -14.98
N PHE A 104 -3.15 26.93 -14.50
CA PHE A 104 -4.25 27.38 -15.35
C PHE A 104 -3.72 28.48 -16.28
N PRO A 105 -3.84 28.33 -17.61
CA PRO A 105 -3.52 29.43 -18.52
C PRO A 105 -4.47 30.60 -18.24
N LEU A 106 -3.89 31.77 -17.94
CA LEU A 106 -4.62 33.01 -17.64
C LEU A 106 -5.28 33.62 -18.89
N GLU A 107 -4.83 33.23 -20.08
CA GLU A 107 -5.30 33.75 -21.35
C GLU A 107 -6.24 32.76 -22.02
N ARG A 108 -7.54 33.07 -22.01
CA ARG A 108 -8.53 32.42 -22.85
C ARG A 108 -8.73 33.25 -24.12
N PRO A 109 -8.31 32.80 -25.32
CA PRO A 109 -8.86 33.34 -26.54
C PRO A 109 -10.22 32.67 -26.79
N ILE A 110 -11.24 33.04 -26.00
CA ILE A 110 -12.63 32.79 -26.41
C ILE A 110 -13.16 34.08 -27.00
N ALA A 111 -12.62 34.42 -28.17
CA ALA A 111 -13.28 35.34 -29.06
C ALA A 111 -14.33 34.53 -29.84
N LYS A 112 -15.60 34.64 -29.42
CA LYS A 112 -16.82 34.28 -30.18
C LYS A 112 -16.85 32.88 -30.81
N ILE A 113 -17.27 31.88 -30.03
CA ILE A 113 -17.66 30.56 -30.57
C ILE A 113 -19.08 30.59 -31.18
N TRP A 114 -19.92 31.57 -30.82
CA TRP A 114 -21.31 31.62 -31.28
C TRP A 114 -21.60 32.89 -32.08
N ARG A 115 -22.19 32.71 -33.26
CA ARG A 115 -22.70 33.77 -34.12
C ARG A 115 -24.20 33.94 -33.78
N GLU A 116 -24.55 34.98 -33.04
CA GLU A 116 -25.95 35.39 -32.92
C GLU A 116 -26.36 36.03 -34.24
N SER A 117 -27.37 35.47 -34.91
CA SER A 117 -28.07 36.12 -36.03
C SER A 117 -29.33 36.77 -35.47
N TYR A 118 -29.51 38.06 -35.80
CA TYR A 118 -30.80 38.74 -35.71
C TYR A 118 -31.65 38.38 -36.94
#